data_AF-A0A090LNK5-F1
#
_entry.id   AF-A0A090LNK5-F1
#
_cell.length_a   1.000
_cell.length_b   1.000
_cell.length_c   1.000
_cell.angle_alpha   90.00
_cell.angle_beta   90.00
_cell.angle_gamma   90.00
#
_symmetry.space_group_name_H-M   'P 1'
#
loop_
_entity.id
_entity.type
_entity.pdbx_description
1 polymer ?
#
loop_
_entity_poly.entity_id
_entity_poly.type
_entity_poly.pdbx_seq_one_letter_code
_entity_poly.pdbx_strand_id
1 'polypeptide(L)'
;MIFKTLIGVIFFILIGTIHCAGIIGILQATGASGKLTCKGKPASGVLVKLYDEDDTDFDDLIDKGYTDANGEFFVQGSHKEITPIDPKINIYHKCNDWWFIPFCKKKFTIKIPNDYISQGDTPKKIYKAGTLELSGDFPGQSRDFDKLIFQYNRGINQSVGIKGRLFCNGNPAEDVLIKLWENDHFNFDDLMAQSTSNKEGYFRLHGSNTEYSSINPRITFYHYCNNSKAICARKFSIIVPKNFIFKGEFAKDFYDVGDIHLDEKKEGEVKDCFF
;
A
#
# COMPACT_ATOMS: atom_id res chain seq x y z
N MET A 1 -6.28 21.02 -54.20
CA MET A 1 -5.94 20.07 -53.10
C MET A 1 -4.96 20.66 -52.06
N ILE A 2 -4.87 21.99 -51.90
CA ILE A 2 -3.90 22.64 -50.98
C ILE A 2 -4.59 23.21 -49.72
N PHE A 3 -5.91 23.46 -49.78
CA PHE A 3 -6.68 24.03 -48.66
C PHE A 3 -7.12 23.00 -47.59
N LYS A 4 -7.16 21.70 -47.91
CA LYS A 4 -7.50 20.65 -46.93
C LYS A 4 -6.32 20.26 -46.04
N THR A 5 -5.09 20.52 -46.49
CA THR A 5 -3.85 20.20 -45.77
C THR A 5 -3.47 21.29 -44.75
N LEU A 6 -3.91 22.55 -44.93
CA LEU A 6 -3.59 23.63 -44.00
C LEU A 6 -4.41 23.57 -42.70
N ILE A 7 -5.67 23.11 -42.77
CA ILE A 7 -6.57 22.99 -41.59
C ILE A 7 -6.13 21.84 -40.68
N GLY A 8 -5.59 20.75 -41.25
CA GLY A 8 -5.07 19.62 -40.46
C GLY A 8 -3.80 19.94 -39.66
N VAL A 9 -2.96 20.86 -40.14
CA VAL A 9 -1.71 21.25 -39.45
C VAL A 9 -1.99 22.20 -38.28
N ILE A 10 -3.00 23.08 -38.37
CA ILE A 10 -3.39 23.96 -37.27
C ILE A 10 -4.05 23.16 -36.11
N PHE A 11 -4.79 22.09 -36.43
CA PHE A 11 -5.39 21.21 -35.43
C PHE A 11 -4.34 20.36 -34.69
N PHE A 12 -3.24 20.01 -35.36
CA PHE A 12 -2.13 19.25 -34.73
C PHE A 12 -1.20 20.12 -33.87
N ILE A 13 -1.11 21.43 -34.14
CA ILE A 13 -0.31 22.36 -33.31
C ILE A 13 -1.04 22.73 -32.01
N LEU A 14 -2.38 22.68 -31.98
CA LEU A 14 -3.17 22.93 -30.75
C LEU A 14 -3.20 21.75 -29.76
N ILE A 15 -2.81 20.54 -30.17
CA ILE A 15 -2.77 19.37 -29.27
C ILE A 15 -1.38 19.22 -28.62
N GLY A 16 -0.38 19.99 -29.06
CA GLY A 16 1.01 19.91 -28.59
C GLY A 16 1.34 20.67 -27.30
N THR A 17 0.41 21.43 -26.70
CA THR A 17 0.69 22.25 -25.51
C THR A 17 -0.45 22.25 -24.49
N ILE A 18 -0.91 21.07 -24.07
CA ILE A 18 -1.65 20.94 -22.79
C ILE A 18 -0.87 19.98 -21.88
N HIS A 19 0.31 20.41 -21.47
CA HIS A 19 0.90 20.02 -20.19
C HIS A 19 0.80 21.21 -19.22
N CYS A 20 -0.36 21.87 -19.20
CA CYS A 20 -0.70 22.86 -18.19
C CYS A 20 -1.63 22.25 -17.13
N ALA A 21 -1.29 21.07 -16.62
CA ALA A 21 -1.98 20.47 -15.47
C ALA A 21 -1.70 21.21 -14.14
N GLY A 22 -0.93 22.30 -14.15
CA GLY A 22 -0.64 23.13 -12.95
C GLY A 22 -1.37 24.48 -12.89
N ILE A 23 -2.20 24.84 -13.87
CA ILE A 23 -2.73 26.23 -14.00
C ILE A 23 -4.24 26.35 -13.67
N ILE A 24 -5.00 25.26 -13.59
CA ILE A 24 -6.46 25.30 -13.39
C ILE A 24 -6.78 24.92 -11.94
N GLY A 25 -7.38 25.84 -11.17
CA GLY A 25 -7.75 25.64 -9.76
C GLY A 25 -7.60 26.92 -8.92
N ILE A 26 -8.32 27.01 -7.81
CA ILE A 26 -8.22 28.09 -6.83
C ILE A 26 -7.11 27.72 -5.84
N LEU A 27 -6.16 28.62 -5.63
CA LEU A 27 -5.16 28.44 -4.58
C LEU A 27 -5.81 28.65 -3.21
N GLN A 28 -5.68 27.66 -2.35
CA GLN A 28 -6.27 27.63 -1.02
C GLN A 28 -5.21 27.23 -0.01
N ALA A 29 -5.28 27.80 1.19
CA ALA A 29 -4.31 27.60 2.24
C ALA A 29 -4.97 27.19 3.56
N THR A 30 -4.26 26.37 4.31
CA THR A 30 -4.69 25.85 5.61
C THR A 30 -3.47 25.60 6.50
N GLY A 31 -3.69 25.40 7.79
CA GLY A 31 -2.62 25.10 8.72
C GLY A 31 -3.12 24.62 10.07
N ALA A 32 -2.28 23.86 10.76
CA ALA A 32 -2.57 23.31 12.07
C ALA A 32 -1.38 23.41 13.02
N SER A 33 -1.68 23.48 14.31
CA SER A 33 -0.69 23.44 15.38
C SER A 33 -1.23 22.75 16.61
N GLY A 34 -0.32 22.25 17.44
CA GLY A 34 -0.67 21.57 18.68
C GLY A 34 0.57 21.12 19.44
N LYS A 35 0.34 20.36 20.50
CA LYS A 35 1.39 19.79 21.36
C LYS A 35 1.15 18.30 21.54
N LEU A 36 2.20 17.51 21.40
CA LEU A 36 2.15 16.07 21.59
C LEU A 36 2.92 15.67 22.85
N THR A 37 2.31 14.83 23.68
CA THR A 37 2.95 14.23 24.85
C THR A 37 2.96 12.72 24.74
N CYS A 38 3.89 12.08 25.43
CA CYS A 38 3.97 10.64 25.58
C CYS A 38 4.25 10.33 27.05
N LYS A 39 3.28 9.69 27.72
CA LYS A 39 3.32 9.41 29.17
C LYS A 39 3.56 10.68 29.99
N GLY A 40 2.88 11.77 29.64
CA GLY A 40 2.99 13.06 30.33
C GLY A 40 4.26 13.85 30.05
N LYS A 41 5.18 13.35 29.20
CA LYS A 41 6.38 14.09 28.77
C LYS A 41 6.20 14.65 27.36
N PRO A 42 6.78 15.82 27.02
CA PRO A 42 6.86 16.28 25.64
C PRO A 42 7.38 15.20 24.68
N ALA A 43 6.62 14.94 23.60
CA ALA A 43 7.01 13.99 22.58
C ALA A 43 7.71 14.73 21.44
N SER A 44 9.04 14.80 21.51
CA SER A 44 9.87 15.47 20.50
C SER A 44 10.15 14.57 19.28
N GLY A 45 10.32 15.18 18.10
CA GLY A 45 10.66 14.48 16.86
C GLY A 45 9.54 13.62 16.27
N VAL A 46 8.29 13.86 16.68
CA VAL A 46 7.10 13.21 16.11
C VAL A 46 6.77 13.86 14.78
N LEU A 47 6.66 13.04 13.73
CA LEU A 47 6.36 13.52 12.38
C LEU A 47 4.88 13.88 12.26
N VAL A 48 4.59 15.06 11.71
CA VAL A 48 3.25 15.54 11.39
C VAL A 48 3.24 15.93 9.92
N LYS A 49 2.25 15.43 9.17
CA LYS A 49 2.08 15.75 7.74
C LYS A 49 0.70 16.35 7.51
N LEU A 50 0.65 17.47 6.79
CA LEU A 50 -0.57 18.12 6.32
C LEU A 50 -0.86 17.62 4.90
N TYR A 51 -2.07 17.13 4.69
CA TYR A 51 -2.54 16.58 3.43
C TYR A 51 -3.82 17.27 2.99
N ASP A 52 -4.03 17.26 1.69
CA ASP A 52 -5.35 17.29 1.07
C ASP A 52 -5.90 15.85 1.00
N GLU A 53 -7.19 15.65 1.23
CA GLU A 53 -7.84 14.34 1.10
C GLU A 53 -8.66 14.30 -0.18
N ASP A 54 -8.16 13.61 -1.20
CA ASP A 54 -8.84 13.49 -2.49
C ASP A 54 -9.68 12.20 -2.56
N ASP A 55 -10.91 12.32 -3.07
CA ASP A 55 -11.83 11.17 -3.21
C ASP A 55 -11.40 10.18 -4.32
N THR A 56 -10.56 10.59 -5.28
CA THR A 56 -10.30 9.83 -6.52
C THR A 56 -8.83 9.49 -6.82
N ASP A 57 -7.87 10.04 -6.09
CA ASP A 57 -6.44 9.78 -6.22
C ASP A 57 -5.71 9.78 -4.86
N PHE A 58 -4.38 9.87 -4.87
CA PHE A 58 -3.60 9.79 -3.64
C PHE A 58 -3.56 11.15 -2.93
N ASP A 59 -3.89 11.17 -1.63
CA ASP A 59 -3.77 12.36 -0.77
C ASP A 59 -2.53 13.22 -1.10
N ASP A 60 -2.76 14.47 -1.51
CA ASP A 60 -1.69 15.38 -1.85
C ASP A 60 -0.99 15.96 -0.61
N LEU A 61 0.34 15.78 -0.53
CA LEU A 61 1.14 16.28 0.59
C LEU A 61 1.34 17.81 0.45
N ILE A 62 0.74 18.56 1.36
CA ILE A 62 0.85 20.03 1.41
C ILE A 62 2.12 20.46 2.16
N ASP A 63 2.31 19.94 3.38
CA ASP A 63 3.43 20.30 4.25
C ASP A 63 3.78 19.17 5.22
N LYS A 64 4.99 19.19 5.78
CA LYS A 64 5.40 18.28 6.86
C LYS A 64 6.31 18.97 7.85
N GLY A 65 6.14 18.64 9.12
CA GLY A 65 6.93 19.13 10.22
C GLY A 65 7.22 18.06 11.26
N TYR A 66 8.03 18.41 12.25
CA TYR A 66 8.31 17.58 13.40
C TYR A 66 8.01 18.37 14.67
N THR A 67 7.57 17.68 15.72
CA THR A 67 7.47 18.31 17.03
C THR A 67 8.85 18.72 17.55
N ASP A 68 8.90 19.90 18.16
CA ASP A 68 10.12 20.45 18.76
C ASP A 68 10.48 19.77 20.10
N ALA A 69 11.44 20.33 20.85
CA ALA A 69 11.83 19.82 22.17
C ALA A 69 10.71 19.91 23.23
N ASN A 70 9.76 20.84 23.04
CA ASN A 70 8.58 21.02 23.89
C ASN A 70 7.39 20.17 23.43
N GLY A 71 7.54 19.38 22.35
CA GLY A 71 6.50 18.56 21.76
C GLY A 71 5.53 19.37 20.90
N GLU A 72 5.83 20.62 20.59
CA GLU A 72 4.96 21.52 19.82
C GLU A 72 5.20 21.34 18.31
N PHE A 73 4.13 21.34 17.53
CA PHE A 73 4.20 21.32 16.07
C PHE A 73 3.41 22.46 15.45
N PHE A 74 3.83 22.86 14.26
CA PHE A 74 3.14 23.79 13.38
C PHE A 74 3.39 23.35 11.94
N VAL A 75 2.31 23.19 11.16
CA VAL A 75 2.35 22.87 9.73
C VAL A 75 1.37 23.77 8.99
N GLN A 76 1.76 24.26 7.83
CA GLN A 76 0.89 25.08 6.98
C GLN A 76 1.34 25.00 5.52
N GLY A 77 0.40 25.24 4.62
CA GLY A 77 0.72 25.43 3.22
C GLY A 77 -0.51 25.70 2.40
N SER A 78 -0.33 25.67 1.09
CA SER A 78 -1.38 25.92 0.12
C SER A 78 -1.36 24.87 -0.99
N HIS A 79 -2.54 24.49 -1.45
CA HIS A 79 -2.74 23.59 -2.57
C HIS A 79 -3.73 24.21 -3.57
N LYS A 80 -3.65 23.80 -4.83
CA LYS A 80 -4.44 24.39 -5.92
C LYS A 80 -5.43 23.37 -6.44
N GLU A 81 -6.70 23.62 -6.20
CA GLU A 81 -7.78 22.69 -6.52
C GLU A 81 -9.00 23.44 -7.04
N ILE A 82 -9.83 22.79 -7.87
CA ILE A 82 -11.05 23.40 -8.41
C ILE A 82 -12.14 23.47 -7.32
N THR A 83 -12.19 22.44 -6.47
CA THR A 83 -13.04 22.31 -5.30
C THR A 83 -12.35 22.85 -4.04
N PRO A 84 -13.07 23.07 -2.93
CA PRO A 84 -12.43 23.32 -1.64
C PRO A 84 -11.56 22.14 -1.23
N ILE A 85 -10.33 22.43 -0.79
CA ILE A 85 -9.42 21.42 -0.22
C ILE A 85 -10.09 20.73 0.99
N ASP A 86 -9.74 19.47 1.26
CA ASP A 86 -10.23 18.66 2.37
C ASP A 86 -9.08 18.34 3.36
N PRO A 87 -8.62 19.33 4.13
CA PRO A 87 -7.34 19.24 4.81
C PRO A 87 -7.37 18.33 6.04
N LYS A 88 -6.31 17.54 6.21
CA LYS A 88 -6.10 16.69 7.39
C LYS A 88 -4.64 16.67 7.82
N ILE A 89 -4.40 16.48 9.11
CA ILE A 89 -3.06 16.16 9.63
C ILE A 89 -2.96 14.69 10.00
N ASN A 90 -1.87 14.07 9.58
CA ASN A 90 -1.48 12.72 9.94
C ASN A 90 -0.31 12.79 10.94
N ILE A 91 -0.48 12.18 12.11
CA ILE A 91 0.51 12.19 13.20
C ILE A 91 1.13 10.79 13.32
N TYR A 92 2.46 10.71 13.24
CA TYR A 92 3.20 9.44 13.20
C TYR A 92 4.12 9.29 14.41
N HIS A 93 3.79 8.39 15.33
CA HIS A 93 4.51 8.25 16.60
C HIS A 93 4.87 6.80 16.96
N LYS A 94 5.76 6.65 17.94
CA LYS A 94 6.14 5.36 18.54
C LYS A 94 5.89 5.31 20.04
N CYS A 95 5.11 6.25 20.57
CA CYS A 95 4.74 6.23 21.97
C CYS A 95 4.02 4.92 22.32
N ASN A 96 4.45 4.26 23.39
CA ASN A 96 3.95 2.93 23.77
C ASN A 96 4.05 1.90 22.63
N ASP A 97 5.09 1.97 21.80
CA ASP A 97 5.33 0.98 20.76
C ASP A 97 6.56 0.12 21.08
N TRP A 98 6.61 -1.06 20.49
CA TRP A 98 7.66 -2.04 20.77
C TRP A 98 8.97 -1.63 20.09
N TRP A 99 10.04 -1.56 20.88
CA TRP A 99 11.37 -1.10 20.47
C TRP A 99 11.96 -1.89 19.27
N PHE A 100 11.51 -3.12 19.02
CA PHE A 100 12.08 -3.99 17.99
C PHE A 100 11.54 -3.78 16.56
N ILE A 101 10.56 -2.88 16.33
CA ILE A 101 10.12 -2.49 14.97
C ILE A 101 10.38 -1.00 14.72
N PRO A 102 11.62 -0.60 14.36
CA PRO A 102 11.98 0.81 14.22
C PRO A 102 11.30 1.54 13.05
N PHE A 103 10.60 0.84 12.17
CA PHE A 103 10.12 1.40 10.89
C PHE A 103 8.60 1.55 10.83
N CYS A 104 7.90 0.94 11.79
CA CYS A 104 6.46 1.05 11.94
C CYS A 104 6.15 2.17 12.93
N LYS A 105 5.37 3.16 12.52
CA LYS A 105 4.86 4.22 13.39
C LYS A 105 3.35 4.01 13.53
N LYS A 106 2.80 4.20 14.72
CA LYS A 106 1.36 4.42 14.89
C LYS A 106 1.00 5.71 14.16
N LYS A 107 -0.10 5.66 13.40
CA LYS A 107 -0.62 6.80 12.64
C LYS A 107 -2.07 7.01 13.01
N PHE A 108 -2.44 8.25 13.26
CA PHE A 108 -3.85 8.66 13.28
C PHE A 108 -4.01 10.00 12.61
N THR A 109 -5.25 10.32 12.27
CA THR A 109 -5.62 11.45 11.43
C THR A 109 -6.55 12.38 12.20
N ILE A 110 -6.33 13.69 12.03
CA ILE A 110 -7.25 14.73 12.50
C ILE A 110 -7.66 15.56 11.29
N LYS A 111 -8.96 15.59 10.99
CA LYS A 111 -9.51 16.46 9.94
C LYS A 111 -9.49 17.92 10.42
N ILE A 112 -9.03 18.82 9.57
CA ILE A 112 -9.09 20.26 9.79
C ILE A 112 -10.44 20.75 9.23
N PRO A 113 -11.29 21.42 10.03
CA PRO A 113 -12.58 21.90 9.53
C PRO A 113 -12.43 22.95 8.42
N ASN A 114 -13.37 22.97 7.48
CA ASN A 114 -13.33 23.84 6.30
C ASN A 114 -13.28 25.34 6.64
N ASP A 115 -13.76 25.74 7.83
CA ASP A 115 -13.67 27.12 8.33
C ASP A 115 -12.22 27.63 8.55
N TYR A 116 -11.23 26.74 8.49
CA TYR A 116 -9.81 27.04 8.56
C TYR A 116 -9.12 27.09 7.19
N ILE A 117 -9.88 26.88 6.11
CA ILE A 117 -9.41 27.07 4.74
C ILE A 117 -9.58 28.55 4.38
N SER A 118 -8.57 29.11 3.73
CA SER A 118 -8.65 30.45 3.16
C SER A 118 -8.06 30.48 1.77
N GLN A 119 -8.72 31.20 0.86
CA GLN A 119 -8.18 31.47 -0.47
C GLN A 119 -6.88 32.28 -0.37
N GLY A 120 -5.87 31.88 -1.15
CA GLY A 120 -4.52 32.44 -1.15
C GLY A 120 -3.44 31.40 -0.81
N ASP A 121 -2.21 31.87 -0.67
CA ASP A 121 -1.02 31.09 -0.34
C ASP A 121 -0.78 30.92 1.16
N THR A 122 -1.36 31.80 1.99
CA THR A 122 -1.21 31.76 3.45
C THR A 122 -2.54 31.57 4.19
N PRO A 123 -2.60 30.70 5.21
CA PRO A 123 -3.81 30.50 5.99
C PRO A 123 -4.15 31.72 6.85
N LYS A 124 -5.41 32.15 6.83
CA LYS A 124 -5.91 33.24 7.69
C LYS A 124 -6.17 32.81 9.13
N LYS A 125 -6.39 31.51 9.35
CA LYS A 125 -6.62 30.90 10.66
C LYS A 125 -5.81 29.62 10.76
N ILE A 126 -5.32 29.34 11.97
CA ILE A 126 -4.58 28.11 12.27
C ILE A 126 -5.45 27.24 13.16
N TYR A 127 -5.70 26.01 12.72
CA TYR A 127 -6.41 25.02 13.51
C TYR A 127 -5.58 24.61 14.73
N LYS A 128 -6.17 24.71 15.92
CA LYS A 128 -5.52 24.34 17.18
C LYS A 128 -5.97 22.95 17.59
N ALA A 129 -5.14 21.93 17.33
CA ALA A 129 -5.39 20.54 17.70
C ALA A 129 -5.30 20.29 19.22
N GLY A 130 -4.82 21.27 19.99
CA GLY A 130 -4.68 21.17 21.44
C GLY A 130 -3.45 20.37 21.87
N THR A 131 -3.51 19.80 23.08
CA THR A 131 -2.48 18.88 23.60
C THR A 131 -2.98 17.45 23.51
N LEU A 132 -2.25 16.57 22.84
CA LEU A 132 -2.62 15.18 22.58
C LEU A 132 -1.65 14.22 23.27
N GLU A 133 -2.18 13.32 24.08
CA GLU A 133 -1.41 12.30 24.79
C GLU A 133 -1.32 11.01 23.96
N LEU A 134 -0.15 10.79 23.34
CA LEU A 134 0.12 9.71 22.39
C LEU A 134 0.20 8.31 23.02
N SER A 135 0.16 8.20 24.34
CA SER A 135 0.14 6.90 25.03
C SER A 135 -1.23 6.21 25.02
N GLY A 136 -2.31 6.95 24.73
CA GLY A 136 -3.67 6.42 24.57
C GLY A 136 -3.95 5.94 23.14
N ASP A 137 -5.16 5.41 22.94
CA ASP A 137 -5.65 4.95 21.64
C ASP A 137 -6.50 6.03 20.96
N PHE A 138 -6.28 6.22 19.65
CA PHE A 138 -7.04 7.17 18.83
C PHE A 138 -8.00 6.45 17.87
N PRO A 139 -9.20 7.00 17.61
CA PRO A 139 -10.11 6.46 16.60
C PRO A 139 -9.45 6.40 15.22
N GLY A 140 -9.63 5.28 14.52
CA GLY A 140 -9.05 5.08 13.18
C GLY A 140 -7.52 4.97 13.15
N GLN A 141 -6.87 4.80 14.32
CA GLN A 141 -5.43 4.63 14.38
C GLN A 141 -4.99 3.36 13.65
N SER A 142 -4.02 3.52 12.76
CA SER A 142 -3.40 2.45 11.99
C SER A 142 -1.90 2.38 12.25
N ARG A 143 -1.23 1.47 11.57
CA ARG A 143 0.22 1.35 11.54
C ARG A 143 0.70 1.74 10.15
N ASP A 144 1.62 2.69 10.08
CA ASP A 144 2.18 3.17 8.82
C ASP A 144 3.69 2.92 8.81
N PHE A 145 4.15 2.23 7.78
CA PHE A 145 5.56 2.10 7.47
C PHE A 145 5.95 3.34 6.67
N ASP A 146 6.73 4.23 7.30
CA ASP A 146 7.03 5.55 6.75
C ASP A 146 7.53 5.44 5.31
N LYS A 147 6.67 5.78 4.33
CA LYS A 147 7.00 5.64 2.91
C LYS A 147 8.24 6.43 2.50
N LEU A 148 8.58 7.49 3.24
CA LEU A 148 9.78 8.30 3.03
C LEU A 148 11.09 7.52 3.29
N ILE A 149 11.03 6.39 4.00
CA ILE A 149 12.18 5.49 4.13
C ILE A 149 12.36 4.65 2.86
N PHE A 150 11.31 4.30 2.11
CA PHE A 150 11.48 3.52 0.87
C PHE A 150 12.24 4.27 -0.23
N GLN A 151 12.17 5.60 -0.25
CA GLN A 151 12.89 6.42 -1.24
C GLN A 151 14.39 6.57 -0.89
N TYR A 152 14.78 6.46 0.39
CA TYR A 152 16.14 6.76 0.86
C TYR A 152 16.92 5.55 1.41
N ASN A 153 16.24 4.55 1.96
CA ASN A 153 16.80 3.25 2.32
C ASN A 153 16.18 2.19 1.42
N ARG A 154 16.98 1.67 0.48
CA ARG A 154 16.58 0.58 -0.41
C ARG A 154 15.99 -0.57 0.42
N GLY A 155 14.69 -0.84 0.26
CA GLY A 155 14.08 -2.07 0.75
C GLY A 155 14.88 -3.29 0.24
N ILE A 156 14.79 -4.39 0.96
CA ILE A 156 15.46 -5.62 0.58
C ILE A 156 14.56 -6.28 -0.47
N ASN A 157 14.96 -6.19 -1.73
CA ASN A 157 14.38 -7.04 -2.77
C ASN A 157 14.64 -8.50 -2.37
N GLN A 158 13.57 -9.25 -2.21
CA GLN A 158 13.60 -10.66 -1.81
C GLN A 158 12.72 -11.46 -2.74
N SER A 159 13.11 -12.70 -2.96
CA SER A 159 12.47 -13.58 -3.91
C SER A 159 12.29 -14.97 -3.34
N VAL A 160 11.31 -15.66 -3.91
CA VAL A 160 10.99 -17.05 -3.59
C VAL A 160 10.64 -17.78 -4.88
N GLY A 161 11.14 -19.00 -5.02
CA GLY A 161 10.77 -19.94 -6.07
C GLY A 161 10.00 -21.09 -5.44
N ILE A 162 8.92 -21.53 -6.08
CA ILE A 162 8.11 -22.65 -5.60
C ILE A 162 7.79 -23.56 -6.77
N LYS A 163 7.83 -24.86 -6.53
CA LYS A 163 7.48 -25.89 -7.50
C LYS A 163 6.77 -27.05 -6.82
N GLY A 164 6.10 -27.87 -7.60
CA GLY A 164 5.47 -29.10 -7.14
C GLY A 164 4.63 -29.72 -8.24
N ARG A 165 3.78 -30.67 -7.85
CA ARG A 165 2.89 -31.38 -8.77
C ARG A 165 1.52 -31.58 -8.16
N LEU A 166 0.48 -31.43 -8.96
CA LEU A 166 -0.91 -31.50 -8.53
C LEU A 166 -1.60 -32.71 -9.12
N PHE A 167 -2.41 -33.38 -8.30
CA PHE A 167 -3.22 -34.52 -8.68
C PHE A 167 -4.68 -34.31 -8.29
N CYS A 168 -5.59 -34.90 -9.06
CA CYS A 168 -7.00 -35.03 -8.73
C CYS A 168 -7.44 -36.46 -8.99
N ASN A 169 -7.81 -37.19 -7.93
CA ASN A 169 -8.18 -38.61 -7.99
C ASN A 169 -7.11 -39.47 -8.66
N GLY A 170 -5.84 -39.22 -8.32
CA GLY A 170 -4.67 -39.96 -8.86
C GLY A 170 -4.24 -39.58 -10.29
N ASN A 171 -4.98 -38.73 -11.00
CA ASN A 171 -4.57 -38.20 -12.30
C ASN A 171 -3.89 -36.84 -12.15
N PRO A 172 -2.89 -36.50 -12.97
CA PRO A 172 -2.34 -35.15 -12.98
C PRO A 172 -3.41 -34.09 -13.21
N ALA A 173 -3.41 -33.05 -12.37
CA ALA A 173 -4.37 -31.96 -12.46
C ALA A 173 -3.79 -30.83 -13.31
N GLU A 174 -4.27 -30.70 -14.55
CA GLU A 174 -3.93 -29.63 -15.48
C GLU A 174 -4.74 -28.35 -15.18
N ASP A 175 -4.18 -27.18 -15.55
CA ASP A 175 -4.85 -25.89 -15.53
C ASP A 175 -5.38 -25.42 -14.16
N VAL A 176 -4.85 -25.99 -13.08
CA VAL A 176 -5.09 -25.48 -11.73
C VAL A 176 -4.42 -24.11 -11.59
N LEU A 177 -5.16 -23.08 -11.20
CA LEU A 177 -4.65 -21.73 -11.00
C LEU A 177 -3.88 -21.65 -9.67
N ILE A 178 -2.67 -21.11 -9.73
CA ILE A 178 -1.78 -20.92 -8.61
C ILE A 178 -1.39 -19.44 -8.52
N LYS A 179 -1.53 -18.85 -7.34
CA LYS A 179 -1.11 -17.48 -7.06
C LYS A 179 -0.14 -17.45 -5.88
N LEU A 180 0.96 -16.73 -6.04
CA LEU A 180 1.94 -16.46 -5.01
C LEU A 180 1.72 -15.04 -4.49
N TRP A 181 1.46 -14.95 -3.21
CA TRP A 181 1.16 -13.71 -2.50
C TRP A 181 2.27 -13.40 -1.51
N GLU A 182 2.59 -12.12 -1.36
CA GLU A 182 3.18 -11.60 -0.13
C GLU A 182 2.02 -11.44 0.87
N ASN A 183 2.15 -12.00 2.07
CA ASN A 183 1.15 -11.87 3.11
C ASN A 183 1.67 -11.00 4.26
N ASP A 184 1.51 -9.69 4.10
CA ASP A 184 1.81 -8.69 5.09
C ASP A 184 0.73 -8.66 6.17
N HIS A 185 1.09 -8.14 7.34
CA HIS A 185 0.18 -8.08 8.48
C HIS A 185 -0.77 -6.87 8.41
N PHE A 186 -0.57 -5.92 7.48
CA PHE A 186 -1.20 -4.58 7.53
C PHE A 186 -1.47 -3.84 6.19
N ASN A 187 -1.28 -4.43 5.00
CA ASN A 187 -1.72 -3.90 3.69
C ASN A 187 -2.41 -5.02 2.86
N PHE A 188 -2.93 -4.66 1.68
CA PHE A 188 -3.51 -5.62 0.73
C PHE A 188 -2.46 -6.66 0.35
N ASP A 189 -2.80 -7.96 0.39
CA ASP A 189 -1.90 -9.03 -0.04
C ASP A 189 -1.38 -8.72 -1.45
N ASP A 190 -0.06 -8.53 -1.60
CA ASP A 190 0.55 -8.19 -2.88
C ASP A 190 0.72 -9.47 -3.73
N LEU A 191 0.09 -9.51 -4.90
CA LEU A 191 0.29 -10.61 -5.85
C LEU A 191 1.70 -10.54 -6.44
N MET A 192 2.56 -11.46 -6.03
CA MET A 192 3.95 -11.52 -6.52
C MET A 192 4.06 -12.22 -7.87
N ALA A 193 3.28 -13.29 -8.07
CA ALA A 193 3.27 -14.07 -9.30
C ALA A 193 2.03 -14.95 -9.41
N GLN A 194 1.69 -15.37 -10.63
CA GLN A 194 0.66 -16.38 -10.87
C GLN A 194 1.03 -17.29 -12.04
N SER A 195 0.54 -18.52 -12.03
CA SER A 195 0.71 -19.50 -13.10
C SER A 195 -0.41 -20.54 -13.06
N THR A 196 -0.47 -21.40 -14.06
CA THR A 196 -1.23 -22.66 -14.01
C THR A 196 -0.30 -23.88 -13.98
N SER A 197 -0.84 -25.03 -13.59
CA SER A 197 -0.19 -26.33 -13.74
C SER A 197 -0.31 -26.85 -15.17
N ASN A 198 0.69 -27.59 -15.64
CA ASN A 198 0.70 -28.16 -16.99
C ASN A 198 -0.07 -29.50 -17.08
N LYS A 199 -0.11 -30.10 -18.28
CA LYS A 199 -0.72 -31.42 -18.57
C LYS A 199 -0.29 -32.56 -17.65
N GLU A 200 0.93 -32.49 -17.14
CA GLU A 200 1.50 -33.48 -16.24
C GLU A 200 1.31 -33.08 -14.77
N GLY A 201 0.57 -32.02 -14.48
CA GLY A 201 0.26 -31.50 -13.15
C GLY A 201 1.38 -30.68 -12.53
N TYR A 202 2.52 -30.50 -13.22
CA TYR A 202 3.65 -29.74 -12.68
C TYR A 202 3.36 -28.25 -12.71
N PHE A 203 3.83 -27.55 -11.68
CA PHE A 203 3.89 -26.10 -11.64
C PHE A 203 5.25 -25.62 -11.14
N ARG A 204 5.64 -24.43 -11.58
CA ARG A 204 6.83 -23.73 -11.13
C ARG A 204 6.58 -22.23 -11.29
N LEU A 205 6.68 -21.47 -10.21
CA LEU A 205 6.55 -20.02 -10.24
C LEU A 205 7.58 -19.39 -9.31
N HIS A 206 7.97 -18.18 -9.65
CA HIS A 206 8.88 -17.34 -8.90
C HIS A 206 8.26 -15.95 -8.80
N GLY A 207 8.44 -15.32 -7.65
CA GLY A 207 8.06 -13.94 -7.44
C GLY A 207 9.08 -13.25 -6.55
N SER A 208 9.11 -11.92 -6.64
CA SER A 208 9.91 -11.08 -5.78
C SER A 208 9.11 -9.88 -5.29
N ASN A 209 9.38 -9.44 -4.07
CA ASN A 209 8.88 -8.16 -3.57
C ASN A 209 10.00 -7.41 -2.84
N THR A 210 9.91 -6.08 -2.82
CA THR A 210 10.90 -5.22 -2.14
C THR A 210 10.35 -4.79 -0.80
N GLU A 211 10.79 -5.47 0.25
CA GLU A 211 10.28 -5.27 1.62
C GLU A 211 11.38 -4.84 2.59
N TYR A 212 11.01 -4.13 3.66
CA TYR A 212 11.96 -3.81 4.72
C TYR A 212 12.36 -5.05 5.54
N SER A 213 11.38 -5.90 5.85
CA SER A 213 11.56 -7.18 6.55
C SER A 213 11.59 -8.35 5.60
N SER A 214 11.85 -9.56 6.11
CA SER A 214 11.64 -10.78 5.33
C SER A 214 10.22 -10.83 4.83
N ILE A 215 10.04 -11.02 3.52
CA ILE A 215 8.73 -11.33 2.93
C ILE A 215 8.11 -12.53 3.65
N ASN A 216 6.78 -12.62 3.64
CA ASN A 216 6.02 -13.75 4.17
C ASN A 216 5.21 -14.44 3.05
N PRO A 217 5.87 -15.15 2.12
CA PRO A 217 5.22 -15.66 0.94
C PRO A 217 4.25 -16.80 1.22
N ARG A 218 3.08 -16.73 0.59
CA ARG A 218 2.01 -17.71 0.63
C ARG A 218 1.62 -18.11 -0.78
N ILE A 219 1.64 -19.41 -1.07
CA ILE A 219 1.14 -19.96 -2.33
C ILE A 219 -0.31 -20.43 -2.14
N THR A 220 -1.19 -20.05 -3.05
CA THR A 220 -2.62 -20.36 -3.02
C THR A 220 -3.02 -21.12 -4.27
N PHE A 221 -3.76 -22.21 -4.10
CA PHE A 221 -4.22 -23.08 -5.17
C PHE A 221 -5.73 -22.97 -5.32
N TYR A 222 -6.21 -22.78 -6.55
CA TYR A 222 -7.62 -22.66 -6.90
C TYR A 222 -8.00 -23.81 -7.83
N HIS A 223 -8.87 -24.71 -7.38
CA HIS A 223 -9.19 -25.93 -8.11
C HIS A 223 -10.67 -26.31 -8.06
N TYR A 224 -11.06 -27.12 -9.04
CA TYR A 224 -12.41 -27.66 -9.21
C TYR A 224 -12.45 -29.19 -9.10
N CYS A 225 -11.41 -29.80 -8.52
CA CYS A 225 -11.36 -31.25 -8.33
C CYS A 225 -12.60 -31.75 -7.56
N ASN A 226 -13.21 -32.84 -8.05
CA ASN A 226 -14.49 -33.41 -7.60
C ASN A 226 -15.73 -32.53 -7.80
N ASN A 227 -15.60 -31.35 -8.43
CA ASN A 227 -16.73 -30.47 -8.73
C ASN A 227 -16.44 -29.51 -9.89
N SER A 228 -16.26 -30.05 -11.10
CA SER A 228 -15.92 -29.27 -12.30
C SER A 228 -17.00 -28.30 -12.78
N LYS A 229 -18.25 -28.44 -12.31
CA LYS A 229 -19.38 -27.55 -12.64
C LYS A 229 -19.62 -26.48 -11.57
N ALA A 230 -18.81 -26.43 -10.52
CA ALA A 230 -18.97 -25.40 -9.49
C ALA A 230 -18.71 -24.02 -10.06
N ILE A 231 -19.50 -23.04 -9.60
CA ILE A 231 -19.31 -21.63 -9.94
C ILE A 231 -18.07 -21.06 -9.22
N CYS A 232 -17.75 -21.60 -8.04
CA CYS A 232 -16.66 -21.13 -7.19
C CYS A 232 -15.59 -22.22 -7.05
N ALA A 233 -14.32 -21.82 -7.13
CA ALA A 233 -13.21 -22.74 -6.92
C ALA A 233 -13.06 -23.06 -5.43
N ARG A 234 -12.56 -24.26 -5.13
CA ARG A 234 -11.98 -24.58 -3.82
C ARG A 234 -10.60 -23.95 -3.75
N LYS A 235 -10.28 -23.35 -2.61
CA LYS A 235 -9.05 -22.59 -2.37
C LYS A 235 -8.42 -22.99 -1.05
N PHE A 236 -7.12 -23.27 -1.06
CA PHE A 236 -6.30 -23.38 0.15
C PHE A 236 -4.92 -22.78 -0.12
N SER A 237 -4.17 -22.55 0.95
CA SER A 237 -2.87 -21.92 0.88
C SER A 237 -1.81 -22.63 1.71
N ILE A 238 -0.56 -22.55 1.29
CA ILE A 238 0.62 -23.04 2.01
C ILE A 238 1.56 -21.86 2.24
N ILE A 239 2.08 -21.74 3.47
CA ILE A 239 3.12 -20.75 3.79
C ILE A 239 4.47 -21.31 3.35
N VAL A 240 5.27 -20.50 2.67
CA VAL A 240 6.60 -20.92 2.24
C VAL A 240 7.58 -20.77 3.40
N PRO A 241 8.41 -21.79 3.68
CA PRO A 241 9.41 -21.71 4.74
C PRO A 241 10.44 -20.60 4.52
N LYS A 242 10.82 -19.91 5.61
CA LYS A 242 11.73 -18.75 5.56
C LYS A 242 13.11 -19.07 4.98
N ASN A 243 13.57 -20.31 5.04
CA ASN A 243 14.85 -20.73 4.47
C ASN A 243 14.87 -20.80 2.93
N PHE A 244 13.72 -20.65 2.27
CA PHE A 244 13.61 -20.52 0.81
C PHE A 244 13.40 -19.06 0.34
N ILE A 245 13.62 -18.09 1.23
CA ILE A 245 13.58 -16.66 0.90
C ILE A 245 15.00 -16.19 0.63
N PHE A 246 15.22 -15.62 -0.55
CA PHE A 246 16.54 -15.18 -1.00
C PHE A 246 16.57 -13.67 -1.23
N LYS A 247 17.70 -13.03 -0.93
CA LYS A 247 17.92 -11.63 -1.32
C LYS A 247 18.17 -11.53 -2.83
N GLY A 248 17.60 -10.49 -3.44
CA GLY A 248 17.64 -10.22 -4.86
C GLY A 248 16.36 -10.61 -5.57
N GLU A 249 16.25 -10.17 -6.81
CA GLU A 249 15.09 -10.38 -7.68
C GLU A 249 14.83 -11.86 -7.99
N PHE A 250 15.88 -12.70 -8.03
CA PHE A 250 15.76 -14.11 -8.42
C PHE A 250 16.09 -15.07 -7.28
N ALA A 251 15.19 -16.04 -7.05
CA ALA A 251 15.38 -17.08 -6.06
C ALA A 251 16.49 -18.04 -6.50
N LYS A 252 17.40 -18.36 -5.56
CA LYS A 252 18.53 -19.26 -5.82
C LYS A 252 18.12 -20.73 -5.80
N ASP A 253 17.02 -21.04 -5.14
CA ASP A 253 16.46 -22.37 -5.04
C ASP A 253 14.93 -22.30 -5.01
N PHE A 254 14.28 -23.45 -5.20
CA PHE A 254 12.84 -23.57 -5.25
C PHE A 254 12.36 -24.46 -4.11
N TYR A 255 11.44 -23.94 -3.30
CA TYR A 255 10.71 -24.75 -2.34
C TYR A 255 9.85 -25.76 -3.10
N ASP A 256 10.17 -27.03 -2.94
CA ASP A 256 9.40 -28.13 -3.51
C ASP A 256 8.31 -28.55 -2.51
N VAL A 257 7.05 -28.27 -2.84
CA VAL A 257 5.91 -28.72 -2.00
C VAL A 257 5.57 -30.19 -2.23
N GLY A 258 6.25 -30.85 -3.18
CA GLY A 258 5.98 -32.24 -3.55
C GLY A 258 4.67 -32.41 -4.31
N ASP A 259 4.11 -33.62 -4.17
CA ASP A 259 2.86 -34.02 -4.78
C ASP A 259 1.67 -33.64 -3.89
N ILE A 260 0.70 -32.90 -4.43
CA ILE A 260 -0.51 -32.48 -3.73
C ILE A 260 -1.73 -33.11 -4.38
N HIS A 261 -2.47 -33.89 -3.60
CA HIS A 261 -3.75 -34.49 -3.99
C HIS A 261 -4.91 -33.56 -3.64
N LEU A 262 -5.60 -33.02 -4.66
CA LEU A 262 -6.68 -32.03 -4.56
C LEU A 262 -8.07 -32.63 -4.30
N ASP A 263 -8.18 -33.95 -4.42
CA ASP A 263 -9.40 -34.71 -4.12
C ASP A 263 -9.72 -34.73 -2.61
N GLU A 264 -8.67 -34.65 -1.77
CA GLU A 264 -8.79 -34.50 -0.32
C GLU A 264 -9.05 -33.04 0.07
N LYS A 265 -9.78 -32.83 1.17
CA LYS A 265 -9.97 -31.49 1.74
C LYS A 265 -8.73 -31.08 2.52
N LYS A 266 -8.17 -29.91 2.23
CA LYS A 266 -7.02 -29.35 2.95
C LYS A 266 -7.45 -28.52 4.16
N GLU A 267 -6.55 -28.39 5.13
CA GLU A 267 -6.77 -27.52 6.28
C GLU A 267 -6.93 -26.06 5.82
N GLY A 268 -7.90 -25.34 6.39
CA GLY A 268 -8.18 -23.95 6.01
C GLY A 268 -8.79 -23.77 4.62
N GLU A 269 -9.19 -24.84 3.94
CA GLU A 269 -9.75 -24.76 2.60
C GLU A 269 -11.16 -24.12 2.60
N VAL A 270 -11.35 -23.13 1.73
CA VAL A 270 -12.57 -22.35 1.55
C VAL A 270 -13.03 -22.36 0.09
N LYS A 271 -14.20 -21.78 -0.20
CA LYS A 271 -14.65 -21.51 -1.57
C LYS A 271 -14.41 -20.06 -1.94
N ASP A 272 -13.93 -19.81 -3.15
CA ASP A 272 -13.67 -18.49 -3.70
C ASP A 272 -14.37 -18.34 -5.05
N CYS A 273 -15.17 -17.29 -5.19
CA CYS A 273 -15.98 -17.02 -6.38
C CYS A 273 -15.49 -15.78 -7.15
N PHE A 274 -14.40 -15.13 -6.72
CA PHE A 274 -13.99 -13.79 -7.17
C PHE A 274 -12.48 -13.67 -7.45
N PHE A 275 -11.85 -14.73 -7.96
CA PHE A 275 -10.40 -14.79 -8.16
C PHE A 275 -9.92 -14.38 -9.55
#